data_AF-A0A536PV98-F1
#
_entry.id   AF-A0A536PV98-F1
#
_cell.length_a   1.000
_cell.length_b   1.000
_cell.length_c   1.000
_cell.angle_alpha   90.00
_cell.angle_beta   90.00
_cell.angle_gamma   90.00
#
_symmetry.space_group_name_H-M   'P 1'
#
loop_
_entity.id
_entity.type
_entity.pdbx_description
1 polymer ?
#
loop_
_entity_poly.entity_id
_entity_poly.type
_entity_poly.pdbx_seq_one_letter_code
_entity_poly.pdbx_strand_id
1 'polypeptide(L)'
;MRVFILSPALGSDGIVTIRTEDGVARVVWKGAKLPSFGEANVELTLRGRLRWGIEVVPAPSGERVGIREDGSVVAALDGVDADGVVKLRMVGGVVMIAPTGKQPPMSVGDLVHVVGIEIDIYPENV
;
A
#
# COMPACT_ATOMS: atom_id res chain seq x y z
N MET A 1 1.25 -6.56 -8.15
CA MET A 1 1.09 -5.15 -8.63
C MET A 1 2.29 -4.74 -9.49
N ARG A 2 2.14 -3.91 -10.53
CA ARG A 2 3.30 -3.38 -11.28
C ARG A 2 3.73 -2.01 -10.77
N VAL A 3 5.02 -1.82 -10.57
CA VAL A 3 5.64 -0.53 -10.20
C VAL A 3 6.79 -0.20 -11.14
N PHE A 4 7.15 1.09 -11.22
CA PHE A 4 8.36 1.53 -11.93
C PHE A 4 9.37 2.09 -10.93
N ILE A 5 10.54 1.46 -10.85
CA ILE A 5 11.61 1.76 -9.90
C ILE A 5 12.51 2.84 -10.50
N LEU A 6 12.59 3.99 -9.82
CA LEU A 6 13.35 5.17 -10.22
C LEU A 6 14.77 5.18 -9.64
N SER A 7 14.95 4.65 -8.43
CA SER A 7 16.27 4.48 -7.84
C SER A 7 16.28 3.25 -6.92
N PRO A 8 17.26 2.35 -7.08
CA PRO A 8 17.50 1.30 -6.09
C PRO A 8 18.00 1.89 -4.77
N ALA A 9 17.93 1.11 -3.70
CA ALA A 9 18.29 1.57 -2.37
C ALA A 9 19.73 2.08 -2.30
N LEU A 10 19.89 3.29 -1.77
CA LEU A 10 21.20 3.88 -1.50
C LEU A 10 21.68 3.40 -0.12
N GLY A 11 21.86 2.09 0.05
CA GLY A 11 22.29 1.50 1.32
C GLY A 11 21.64 0.16 1.65
N SER A 12 21.86 -0.31 2.88
CA SER A 12 21.33 -1.57 3.40
C SER A 12 19.90 -1.49 3.95
N ASP A 13 19.29 -0.30 3.92
CA ASP A 13 17.94 -0.07 4.44
C ASP A 13 16.84 -0.61 3.51
N GLY A 14 17.18 -0.92 2.26
CA GLY A 14 16.25 -1.44 1.27
C GLY A 14 15.27 -0.39 0.76
N ILE A 15 15.45 0.91 1.06
CA ILE A 15 14.49 1.94 0.64
C ILE A 15 14.65 2.24 -0.85
N VAL A 16 13.62 1.98 -1.64
CA VAL A 16 13.60 2.29 -3.06
C VAL A 16 12.58 3.38 -3.38
N THR A 17 12.84 4.07 -4.47
CA THR A 17 11.97 5.14 -4.96
C THR A 17 11.18 4.62 -6.16
N ILE A 18 9.86 4.70 -6.11
CA ILE A 18 8.96 4.26 -7.18
C ILE A 18 8.18 5.43 -7.78
N ARG A 19 7.84 5.34 -9.06
CA ARG A 19 6.89 6.24 -9.70
C ARG A 19 5.46 5.81 -9.36
N THR A 20 4.62 6.79 -9.01
CA THR A 20 3.18 6.64 -8.80
C THR A 20 2.42 7.61 -9.71
N GLU A 21 1.09 7.53 -9.73
CA GLU A 21 0.27 8.50 -10.49
C GLU A 21 0.38 9.92 -9.93
N ASP A 22 0.60 10.05 -8.62
CA ASP A 22 0.70 11.34 -7.93
C ASP A 22 2.13 11.87 -7.84
N GLY A 23 3.11 11.15 -8.38
CA GLY A 23 4.50 11.54 -8.37
C GLY A 23 5.43 10.39 -8.01
N VAL A 24 6.07 10.49 -6.84
CA VAL A 24 7.13 9.59 -6.42
C VAL A 24 6.92 9.18 -4.97
N ALA A 25 6.99 7.87 -4.68
CA ALA A 25 6.87 7.35 -3.32
C ALA A 25 8.14 6.59 -2.91
N ARG A 26 8.44 6.62 -1.62
CA ARG A 26 9.49 5.80 -1.00
C ARG A 26 8.86 4.57 -0.37
N VAL A 27 9.39 3.39 -0.70
CA VAL A 27 8.91 2.11 -0.21
C VAL A 27 10.10 1.23 0.18
N VAL A 28 9.87 0.20 0.97
CA VAL A 28 10.92 -0.72 1.43
C VAL A 28 10.91 -1.98 0.59
N TRP A 29 12.01 -2.21 -0.13
CA TRP A 29 12.23 -3.42 -0.89
C TRP A 29 12.63 -4.58 0.02
N LYS A 30 11.89 -5.69 -0.07
CA LYS A 30 12.11 -6.91 0.73
C LYS A 30 12.61 -8.10 -0.09
N GLY A 31 13.11 -7.87 -1.29
CA GLY A 31 13.76 -8.90 -2.11
C GLY A 31 15.24 -9.11 -1.76
N ALA A 32 15.73 -10.34 -1.94
CA ALA A 32 17.13 -10.70 -1.66
C ALA A 32 18.14 -9.95 -2.54
N LYS A 33 17.76 -9.63 -3.77
CA LYS A 33 18.53 -8.79 -4.70
C LYS A 33 17.88 -7.42 -4.76
N LEU A 34 18.69 -6.35 -4.71
CA LEU A 34 18.20 -5.02 -4.98
C LEU A 34 17.61 -4.95 -6.39
N PRO A 35 16.51 -4.22 -6.58
CA PRO A 35 15.91 -4.11 -7.90
C PRO A 35 16.80 -3.28 -8.82
N SER A 36 16.65 -3.49 -10.12
CA SER A 36 17.20 -2.57 -11.13
C SER A 36 16.22 -1.43 -11.39
N PHE A 37 16.72 -0.35 -12.00
CA PHE A 37 15.87 0.69 -12.56
C PHE A 37 14.92 0.08 -13.63
N GLY A 38 13.63 0.42 -13.58
CA GLY A 38 12.64 -0.06 -14.54
C GLY A 38 11.39 -0.69 -13.92
N GLU A 39 10.60 -1.40 -14.75
CA GLU A 39 9.37 -2.06 -14.30
C GLU A 39 9.67 -3.30 -13.45
N ALA A 40 8.91 -3.46 -12.37
CA ALA A 40 8.91 -4.65 -11.53
C ALA A 40 7.48 -5.05 -11.15
N ASN A 41 7.21 -6.36 -11.13
CA ASN A 41 6.00 -6.89 -10.52
C ASN A 41 6.29 -7.17 -9.04
N VAL A 42 5.43 -6.68 -8.15
CA VAL A 42 5.62 -6.71 -6.72
C VAL A 42 4.32 -6.96 -5.96
N GLU A 43 4.42 -7.74 -4.88
CA GLU A 43 3.41 -7.79 -3.84
C GLU A 43 3.65 -6.66 -2.84
N LEU A 44 2.58 -6.16 -2.25
CA LEU A 44 2.61 -5.04 -1.31
C LEU A 44 2.13 -5.48 0.07
N THR A 45 2.82 -5.05 1.12
CA THR A 45 2.39 -5.19 2.52
C THR A 45 2.43 -3.85 3.22
N LEU A 46 1.40 -3.55 4.01
CA LEU A 46 1.35 -2.35 4.85
C LEU A 46 1.80 -2.70 6.25
N ARG A 47 2.91 -2.11 6.70
CA ARG A 47 3.46 -2.29 8.04
C ARG A 47 3.10 -1.13 8.94
N GLY A 48 2.80 -1.48 10.19
CA GLY A 48 2.48 -0.53 11.24
C GLY A 48 1.33 -1.01 12.11
N ARG A 49 1.03 -0.25 13.14
CA ARG A 49 -0.17 -0.48 13.94
C ARG A 49 -1.35 0.15 13.22
N LEU A 50 -2.25 -0.68 12.70
CA LEU A 50 -3.42 -0.20 11.97
C LEU A 50 -4.62 -0.09 12.91
N ARG A 51 -5.16 1.11 13.07
CA ARG A 51 -6.42 1.35 13.80
C ARG A 51 -7.39 2.12 12.94
N TRP A 52 -8.65 1.68 12.98
CA TRP A 52 -9.74 2.43 12.41
C TRP A 52 -9.84 3.82 13.04
N GLY A 53 -10.05 4.84 12.22
CA GLY A 53 -10.17 6.24 12.64
C GLY A 53 -8.83 6.94 12.95
N ILE A 54 -7.69 6.25 12.83
CA ILE A 54 -6.35 6.84 13.02
C ILE A 54 -5.49 6.57 11.79
N GLU A 55 -4.95 5.36 11.65
CA GLU A 55 -4.14 5.00 10.49
C GLU A 55 -5.01 4.55 9.31
N VAL A 56 -6.20 4.02 9.58
CA VAL A 56 -7.13 3.56 8.55
C VAL A 56 -8.40 4.41 8.65
N VAL A 57 -8.59 5.32 7.69
CA VAL A 57 -9.70 6.28 7.70
C VAL A 57 -10.47 6.24 6.38
N PRO A 58 -11.76 6.62 6.36
CA PRO A 58 -12.47 6.83 5.10
C PRO A 58 -11.74 7.89 4.27
N ALA A 59 -11.50 7.62 2.99
CA ALA A 59 -10.89 8.60 2.11
C ALA A 59 -11.90 9.69 1.73
N PRO A 60 -11.45 10.94 1.51
CA PRO A 60 -12.28 12.00 0.94
C PRO A 60 -12.91 11.62 -0.41
N SER A 61 -14.03 12.24 -0.74
CA SER A 61 -14.65 12.06 -2.06
C SER A 61 -13.75 12.56 -3.19
N GLY A 62 -13.66 11.81 -4.29
CA GLY A 62 -12.90 12.20 -5.49
C GLY A 62 -11.45 11.72 -5.51
N GLU A 63 -10.99 11.05 -4.45
CA GLU A 63 -9.70 10.38 -4.43
C GLU A 63 -9.65 9.18 -5.41
N ARG A 64 -8.44 8.80 -5.82
CA ARG A 64 -8.19 7.65 -6.70
C ARG A 64 -7.41 6.55 -5.98
N VAL A 65 -7.59 5.31 -6.36
CA VAL A 65 -6.80 4.20 -5.80
C VAL A 65 -5.33 4.35 -6.19
N GLY A 66 -4.40 4.24 -5.24
CA GLY A 66 -2.96 4.37 -5.52
C GLY A 66 -2.09 4.57 -4.28
N ILE A 67 -0.77 4.63 -4.50
CA ILE A 67 0.22 5.03 -3.50
C ILE A 67 0.49 6.53 -3.69
N ARG A 68 0.39 7.30 -2.61
CA ARG A 68 0.62 8.74 -2.59
C ARG A 68 2.09 9.08 -2.39
N GLU A 69 2.46 10.31 -2.75
CA GLU A 69 3.83 10.83 -2.57
C GLU A 69 4.27 10.84 -1.09
N ASP A 70 3.32 11.08 -0.17
CA ASP A 70 3.57 11.06 1.28
C ASP A 70 3.73 9.64 1.86
N GLY A 71 3.70 8.60 1.03
CA GLY A 71 3.80 7.20 1.44
C GLY A 71 2.50 6.61 2.00
N SER A 72 1.39 7.34 1.92
CA SER A 72 0.06 6.80 2.23
C SER A 72 -0.53 6.01 1.07
N VAL A 73 -1.57 5.23 1.35
CA VAL A 73 -2.24 4.39 0.36
C VAL A 73 -3.73 4.67 0.34
N VAL A 74 -4.29 4.84 -0.85
CA VAL A 74 -5.74 4.86 -1.06
C VAL A 74 -6.16 3.61 -1.80
N ALA A 75 -7.14 2.90 -1.25
CA ALA A 75 -7.62 1.64 -1.79
C ALA A 75 -9.13 1.49 -1.59
N ALA A 76 -9.80 0.74 -2.46
CA ALA A 76 -11.23 0.48 -2.33
C ALA A 76 -11.47 -0.67 -1.35
N LEU A 77 -12.43 -0.53 -0.45
CA LEU A 77 -12.88 -1.62 0.40
C LEU A 77 -13.51 -2.71 -0.46
N ASP A 78 -12.90 -3.89 -0.48
CA ASP A 78 -13.37 -5.04 -1.27
C ASP A 78 -14.24 -5.98 -0.43
N GLY A 79 -13.99 -6.03 0.87
CA GLY A 79 -14.73 -6.84 1.82
C GLY A 79 -14.08 -6.88 3.19
N VAL A 80 -14.82 -7.43 4.14
CA VAL A 80 -14.34 -7.68 5.51
C VAL A 80 -14.73 -9.11 5.86
N ASP A 81 -13.73 -9.90 6.22
CA ASP A 81 -13.92 -11.29 6.63
C ASP A 81 -14.45 -11.36 8.07
N ALA A 82 -14.98 -12.53 8.45
CA ALA A 82 -15.65 -12.72 9.75
C ALA A 82 -14.72 -12.51 10.96
N ASP A 83 -13.41 -12.63 10.77
CA ASP A 83 -12.37 -12.41 11.76
C ASP A 83 -11.88 -10.95 11.82
N GLY A 84 -12.45 -10.06 11.00
CA GLY A 84 -12.10 -8.64 10.93
C GLY A 84 -10.94 -8.32 10.00
N VAL A 85 -10.44 -9.29 9.21
CA VAL A 85 -9.49 -9.00 8.13
C VAL A 85 -10.19 -8.23 7.02
N VAL A 86 -9.62 -7.10 6.64
CA VAL A 86 -10.14 -6.19 5.62
C VAL A 86 -9.37 -6.39 4.33
N LYS A 87 -10.10 -6.57 3.23
CA LYS A 87 -9.55 -6.68 1.88
C LYS A 87 -9.65 -5.31 1.21
N LEU A 88 -8.51 -4.79 0.79
CA LEU A 88 -8.39 -3.50 0.11
C LEU A 88 -7.91 -3.73 -1.32
N ARG A 89 -8.73 -3.32 -2.29
CA ARG A 89 -8.43 -3.44 -3.71
C ARG A 89 -7.60 -2.25 -4.17
N MET A 90 -6.44 -2.56 -4.73
CA MET A 90 -5.52 -1.63 -5.38
C MET A 90 -5.45 -1.86 -6.89
N VAL A 91 -4.82 -0.94 -7.63
CA VAL A 91 -4.53 -1.17 -9.05
C VAL A 91 -3.58 -2.37 -9.17
N GLY A 92 -4.08 -3.46 -9.75
CA GLY A 92 -3.29 -4.67 -10.00
C GLY A 92 -3.04 -5.53 -8.77
N GLY A 93 -3.87 -5.46 -7.72
CA GLY A 93 -3.78 -6.36 -6.58
C GLY A 93 -4.81 -6.14 -5.48
N VAL A 94 -4.78 -7.01 -4.48
CA VAL A 94 -5.54 -6.87 -3.22
C VAL A 94 -4.55 -6.94 -2.07
N VAL A 95 -4.67 -6.01 -1.12
CA VAL A 95 -3.91 -5.99 0.12
C VAL A 95 -4.84 -6.36 1.26
N MET A 96 -4.40 -7.27 2.13
CA MET A 96 -5.14 -7.65 3.32
C MET A 96 -4.54 -6.98 4.55
N ILE A 97 -5.38 -6.36 5.36
CA ILE A 97 -4.99 -5.73 6.62
C ILE A 97 -5.90 -6.17 7.75
N ALA A 98 -5.40 -6.16 8.98
CA ALA A 98 -6.18 -6.48 10.18
C ALA A 98 -6.22 -5.27 11.14
N PRO A 99 -6.93 -4.19 10.78
CA PRO A 99 -7.04 -3.01 11.62
C PRO A 99 -7.79 -3.32 12.92
N THR A 100 -7.35 -2.70 13.99
CA THR A 100 -7.96 -2.82 15.32
C THR A 100 -8.95 -1.68 15.57
N GLY A 101 -9.87 -1.89 16.53
CA GLY A 101 -10.91 -0.92 16.87
C GLY A 101 -12.19 -1.10 16.07
N LYS A 102 -13.14 -0.17 16.24
CA LYS A 102 -14.46 -0.23 15.59
C LYS A 102 -14.38 0.35 14.17
N GLN A 103 -14.70 -0.46 13.17
CA GLN A 103 -14.82 0.00 11.79
C GLN A 103 -15.94 1.05 11.66
N PRO A 104 -15.68 2.19 10.99
CA PRO A 104 -16.73 3.16 10.66
C PRO A 104 -17.75 2.56 9.67
N PRO A 105 -18.97 3.11 9.58
CA PRO A 105 -19.95 2.64 8.60
C PRO A 105 -19.41 2.86 7.18
N MET A 106 -19.07 1.76 6.51
CA MET A 106 -18.51 1.73 5.16
C MET A 106 -19.09 0.55 4.38
N SER A 107 -19.21 0.72 3.08
CA SER A 107 -19.68 -0.28 2.12
C SER A 107 -18.55 -0.73 1.20
N VAL A 108 -18.69 -1.93 0.63
CA VAL A 108 -17.81 -2.37 -0.46
C VAL A 108 -17.83 -1.35 -1.59
N GLY A 109 -16.65 -0.96 -2.06
CA GLY A 109 -16.43 0.11 -3.03
C GLY A 109 -16.04 1.45 -2.42
N ASP A 110 -16.31 1.69 -1.14
CA ASP A 110 -15.88 2.92 -0.46
C ASP A 110 -14.34 2.97 -0.38
N LEU A 111 -13.78 4.16 -0.54
CA LEU A 111 -12.34 4.35 -0.49
C LEU A 111 -11.86 4.49 0.96
N VAL A 112 -10.73 3.84 1.24
CA VAL A 112 -10.00 3.88 2.50
C VAL A 112 -8.66 4.54 2.25
N HIS A 113 -8.28 5.45 3.13
CA HIS A 113 -6.96 6.06 3.18
C HIS A 113 -6.18 5.46 4.35
N VAL A 114 -5.03 4.86 4.06
CA VAL A 114 -4.12 4.28 5.04
C VAL A 114 -2.89 5.17 5.17
N VAL A 115 -2.67 5.73 6.35
CA VAL A 115 -1.66 6.76 6.64
C VAL A 115 -0.71 6.33 7.76
N GLY A 116 0.47 6.95 7.81
CA GLY A 116 1.44 6.72 8.90
C GLY A 116 2.00 5.30 8.93
N ILE A 117 2.09 4.66 7.76
CA ILE A 117 2.55 3.28 7.59
C ILE A 117 3.89 3.23 6.85
N GLU A 118 4.54 2.08 6.93
CA GLU A 118 5.64 1.72 6.05
C GLU A 118 5.11 0.76 4.97
N ILE A 119 5.44 1.03 3.71
CA ILE A 119 5.05 0.16 2.60
C ILE A 119 6.22 -0.76 2.28
N ASP A 120 6.02 -2.05 2.49
CA ASP A 120 6.93 -3.07 1.98
C ASP A 120 6.49 -3.53 0.60
N ILE A 121 7.46 -3.72 -0.30
CA ILE A 121 7.25 -4.38 -1.59
C ILE A 121 8.17 -5.59 -1.75
N TYR A 122 7.60 -6.69 -2.26
CA TYR A 122 8.27 -7.97 -2.47
C TYR A 122 8.24 -8.32 -3.96
N PRO A 123 9.35 -8.73 -4.59
CA PRO A 123 9.33 -9.10 -6.00
C PRO A 123 8.45 -10.34 -6.25
N GLU A 124 7.51 -10.23 -7.18
CA GLU A 124 6.80 -11.37 -7.76
C GLU A 124 7.72 -12.02 -8.81
N ASN A 125 8.13 -13.28 -8.61
CA ASN A 125 9.03 -14.09 -9.46
C ASN A 125 10.55 -13.90 -9.25
N VAL A 126 11.09 -14.53 -8.19
CA VAL A 126 12.55 -14.66 -7.99
C VAL A 126 13.05 -16.01 -8.46
#